data_AF-A0A6M2YG59-F1
#
_entry.id   AF-A0A6M2YG59-F1
#
_cell.length_a   1.000
_cell.length_b   1.000
_cell.length_c   1.000
_cell.angle_alpha   90.00
_cell.angle_beta   90.00
_cell.angle_gamma   90.00
#
_symmetry.space_group_name_H-M   'P 1'
#
loop_
_entity.id
_entity.type
_entity.pdbx_description
1 polymer ?
#
loop_
_entity_poly.entity_id
_entity_poly.type
_entity_poly.pdbx_seq_one_letter_code
_entity_poly.pdbx_strand_id
1 'polypeptide(L)'
;MTSANSSILTILAALMVVSLTQASAAKVTCTMNAISGRQVSGTCSVFGGQVTSFIGTGTGSFPLPGTNITYTIDANGRSMLFECASQSDILTVDSSVYSGQTINNCEPPLIEFRGCSNAAVINTKFTDITRSNAQPDNCEVSQFGPCVAVVGSVNQTEDWTFSSNKTTFTTTIVSSLQPSAVSRLGGAIAVLKKDSIGAVQAVVTGTTFTTTSCDLGGAIHTAGVSLTVLDTTFTTNSAVDGGSIHFTGAADAQFVVQRCTFTTQKATANGGSIAVYGGNFTITDSDFSEGRATQGACVWLNQCASYTKDQVVNNKWTDCSTQFTTLCCPANGNVWSST
;
A
#
# COMPACT_ATOMS: atom_id res chain seq x y z
N MET A 1 26.78 -4.56 -34.91
CA MET A 1 26.23 -3.89 -33.72
C MET A 1 24.85 -3.40 -34.08
N THR A 2 23.82 -3.95 -33.43
CA THR A 2 22.51 -3.36 -33.07
C THR A 2 21.55 -4.53 -32.82
N SER A 3 21.56 -5.06 -31.60
CA SER A 3 20.43 -5.84 -31.07
C SER A 3 19.63 -4.89 -30.19
N ALA A 4 18.53 -4.38 -30.73
CA ALA A 4 17.52 -3.66 -29.95
C ALA A 4 16.76 -4.68 -29.08
N ASN A 5 16.72 -4.41 -27.78
CA ASN A 5 15.98 -5.16 -26.76
C ASN A 5 14.49 -5.29 -27.13
N SER A 6 14.07 -6.50 -27.48
CA SER A 6 12.67 -6.86 -27.75
C SER A 6 11.93 -7.40 -26.51
N SER A 7 12.46 -7.21 -25.30
CA SER A 7 11.91 -7.81 -24.06
C SER A 7 10.94 -6.91 -23.28
N ILE A 8 10.73 -5.65 -23.69
CA ILE A 8 9.85 -4.71 -22.98
C ILE A 8 8.41 -4.71 -23.53
N LEU A 9 8.18 -5.23 -24.73
CA LEU A 9 6.93 -5.00 -25.47
C LEU A 9 5.74 -5.87 -25.02
N THR A 10 5.96 -6.98 -24.32
CA THR A 10 4.90 -7.93 -23.94
C THR A 10 4.14 -7.58 -22.65
N ILE A 11 4.66 -6.68 -21.80
CA ILE A 11 4.00 -6.29 -20.53
C ILE A 11 2.94 -5.19 -20.75
N LEU A 12 2.98 -4.48 -21.89
CA LEU A 12 2.13 -3.30 -22.16
C LEU A 12 0.65 -3.61 -22.46
N ALA A 13 0.26 -4.86 -22.73
CA ALA A 13 -1.09 -5.17 -23.20
C ALA A 13 -2.20 -5.08 -22.12
N ALA A 14 -1.89 -4.75 -20.87
CA ALA A 14 -2.87 -4.64 -19.78
C ALA A 14 -2.62 -3.46 -18.82
N LEU A 15 -1.69 -2.56 -19.15
CA LEU A 15 -1.27 -1.44 -18.30
C LEU A 15 -1.82 -0.12 -18.84
N MET A 16 -2.63 0.58 -18.04
CA MET A 16 -2.96 1.98 -18.32
C MET A 16 -1.90 2.89 -17.69
N VAL A 17 -1.16 3.62 -18.51
CA VAL A 17 -0.24 4.68 -18.10
C VAL A 17 -0.93 6.04 -18.22
N VAL A 18 -1.00 6.76 -17.11
CA VAL A 18 -1.45 8.16 -17.10
C VAL A 18 -0.23 9.04 -16.90
N SER A 19 0.09 9.85 -17.90
CA SER A 19 1.20 10.81 -17.85
C SER A 19 0.65 12.24 -17.82
N LEU A 20 1.08 12.98 -16.82
CA LEU A 20 0.81 14.40 -16.65
C LEU A 20 2.02 15.17 -17.18
N THR A 21 1.90 16.14 -18.10
CA THR A 21 3.03 17.04 -18.45
C THR A 21 2.54 18.48 -18.46
N GLN A 22 3.10 19.35 -17.59
CA GLN A 22 2.43 20.63 -17.27
C GLN A 22 3.38 21.78 -16.91
N ALA A 23 2.87 23.01 -17.11
CA ALA A 23 3.56 24.28 -16.85
C ALA A 23 3.34 24.83 -15.42
N SER A 24 2.41 24.26 -14.63
CA SER A 24 2.10 24.63 -13.24
C SER A 24 1.51 23.45 -12.45
N ALA A 25 1.45 23.57 -11.12
CA ALA A 25 0.91 22.55 -10.21
C ALA A 25 -0.55 22.18 -10.52
N ALA A 26 -0.83 20.90 -10.75
CA ALA A 26 -2.16 20.43 -11.08
C ALA A 26 -2.76 19.51 -10.02
N LYS A 27 -4.09 19.58 -9.87
CA LYS A 27 -4.86 18.61 -9.10
C LYS A 27 -5.69 17.75 -10.04
N VAL A 28 -5.45 16.44 -10.02
CA VAL A 28 -6.19 15.46 -10.83
C VAL A 28 -6.96 14.54 -9.89
N THR A 29 -8.27 14.45 -10.08
CA THR A 29 -9.13 13.53 -9.34
C THR A 29 -9.83 12.60 -10.31
N CYS A 30 -9.62 11.30 -10.15
CA CYS A 30 -10.13 10.27 -11.03
C CYS A 30 -11.02 9.29 -10.29
N THR A 31 -12.16 8.95 -10.89
CA THR A 31 -12.97 7.78 -10.55
C THR A 31 -12.69 6.70 -11.57
N MET A 32 -12.11 5.59 -11.11
CA MET A 32 -11.46 4.59 -11.94
C MET A 32 -11.91 3.20 -11.51
N ASN A 33 -13.03 2.77 -12.08
CA ASN A 33 -13.56 1.45 -11.76
C ASN A 33 -12.84 0.39 -12.59
N ALA A 34 -12.65 -0.77 -11.98
CA ALA A 34 -12.26 -1.99 -12.67
C ALA A 34 -13.10 -3.13 -12.06
N ILE A 35 -13.87 -3.84 -12.87
CA ILE A 35 -14.66 -4.99 -12.41
C ILE A 35 -14.43 -6.16 -13.37
N SER A 36 -13.98 -7.29 -12.83
CA SER A 36 -13.67 -8.48 -13.62
C SER A 36 -14.86 -8.91 -14.50
N GLY A 37 -14.58 -9.17 -15.77
CA GLY A 37 -15.57 -9.51 -16.80
C GLY A 37 -16.52 -8.38 -17.24
N ARG A 38 -16.32 -7.12 -16.81
CA ARG A 38 -17.17 -5.98 -17.19
C ARG A 38 -16.38 -4.83 -17.78
N GLN A 39 -16.87 -4.30 -18.91
CA GLN A 39 -16.46 -2.98 -19.38
C GLN A 39 -17.04 -1.91 -18.45
N VAL A 40 -16.20 -0.99 -18.02
CA VAL A 40 -16.56 0.06 -17.07
C VAL A 40 -15.98 1.39 -17.54
N SER A 41 -16.69 2.47 -17.26
CA SER A 41 -16.21 3.83 -17.50
C SER A 41 -15.63 4.46 -16.24
N GLY A 42 -14.61 5.29 -16.44
CA GLY A 42 -14.02 6.16 -15.43
C GLY A 42 -14.06 7.61 -15.86
N THR A 43 -13.91 8.53 -14.92
CA THR A 43 -13.83 9.97 -15.20
C THR A 43 -12.67 10.60 -14.47
N CYS A 44 -12.00 11.59 -15.06
CA CYS A 44 -10.97 12.40 -14.40
C CYS A 44 -11.26 13.90 -14.56
N SER A 45 -11.24 14.61 -13.44
CA SER A 45 -11.30 16.07 -13.34
C SER A 45 -9.90 16.63 -13.12
N VAL A 46 -9.58 17.75 -13.78
CA VAL A 46 -8.23 18.35 -13.77
C VAL A 46 -8.34 19.83 -13.41
N PHE A 47 -7.75 20.28 -12.31
CA PHE A 47 -7.77 21.68 -11.90
C PHE A 47 -6.35 22.27 -11.94
N GLY A 48 -6.21 23.50 -12.47
CA GLY A 48 -4.92 24.20 -12.53
C GLY A 48 -3.92 23.63 -13.53
N GLY A 49 -4.40 22.87 -14.53
CA GLY A 49 -3.56 22.01 -15.34
C GLY A 49 -4.16 21.42 -16.62
N GLN A 50 -3.39 20.60 -17.35
CA GLN A 50 -3.77 19.78 -18.50
C GLN A 50 -3.21 18.35 -18.36
N VAL A 51 -4.04 17.33 -18.52
CA VAL A 51 -3.52 15.95 -18.72
C VAL A 51 -3.03 15.85 -20.15
N THR A 52 -1.88 15.24 -20.43
CA THR A 52 -1.31 15.21 -21.79
C THR A 52 -1.42 13.88 -22.49
N SER A 53 -1.58 12.79 -21.73
CA SER A 53 -1.94 11.50 -22.31
C SER A 53 -2.53 10.55 -21.28
N PHE A 54 -3.63 9.90 -21.66
CA PHE A 54 -4.04 8.62 -21.10
C PHE A 54 -3.66 7.55 -22.12
N ILE A 55 -2.73 6.67 -21.76
CA ILE A 55 -2.31 5.54 -22.59
C ILE A 55 -2.83 4.30 -21.89
N GLY A 56 -3.62 3.44 -22.53
CA GLY A 56 -4.08 2.22 -21.86
C GLY A 56 -4.97 1.36 -22.72
N THR A 57 -5.26 0.15 -22.23
CA THR A 57 -6.17 -0.78 -22.87
C THR A 57 -7.62 -0.38 -22.64
N GLY A 58 -8.14 0.43 -23.54
CA GLY A 58 -9.48 0.98 -23.47
C GLY A 58 -9.87 1.72 -24.75
N THR A 59 -11.18 1.91 -24.95
CA THR A 59 -11.73 2.73 -26.04
C THR A 59 -12.41 3.96 -25.45
N GLY A 60 -12.23 5.13 -26.07
CA GLY A 60 -12.81 6.38 -25.58
C GLY A 60 -12.21 7.61 -26.26
N SER A 61 -12.91 8.73 -26.20
CA SER A 61 -12.40 10.03 -26.63
C SER A 61 -11.57 10.65 -25.50
N PHE A 62 -10.40 11.19 -25.85
CA PHE A 62 -9.52 11.93 -24.93
C PHE A 62 -9.55 13.45 -25.23
N PRO A 63 -10.71 14.13 -25.26
CA PRO A 63 -10.74 15.54 -25.61
C PRO A 63 -10.17 16.39 -24.47
N LEU A 64 -9.29 17.33 -24.83
CA LEU A 64 -8.77 18.40 -23.97
C LEU A 64 -8.90 19.69 -24.79
N PRO A 65 -9.57 20.75 -24.29
CA PRO A 65 -9.39 21.33 -22.96
C PRO A 65 -10.70 21.65 -22.19
N GLY A 66 -10.66 21.64 -20.83
CA GLY A 66 -11.73 22.21 -19.98
C GLY A 66 -12.46 21.31 -18.98
N THR A 67 -11.99 20.06 -18.79
CA THR A 67 -12.31 19.09 -17.70
C THR A 67 -13.49 18.12 -17.90
N ASN A 68 -13.34 16.94 -17.26
CA ASN A 68 -14.05 15.66 -17.40
C ASN A 68 -13.57 14.78 -18.57
N ILE A 69 -12.45 14.08 -18.32
CA ILE A 69 -11.93 13.03 -19.21
C ILE A 69 -12.69 11.75 -18.88
N THR A 70 -13.47 11.21 -19.82
CA THR A 70 -14.14 9.92 -19.64
C THR A 70 -13.41 8.87 -20.45
N TYR A 71 -13.06 7.75 -19.83
CA TYR A 71 -12.47 6.61 -20.51
C TYR A 71 -13.27 5.33 -20.24
N THR A 72 -13.15 4.32 -21.09
CA THR A 72 -13.67 2.96 -20.82
C THR A 72 -12.49 2.02 -20.66
N ILE A 73 -12.39 1.32 -19.53
CA ILE A 73 -11.40 0.26 -19.32
C ILE A 73 -12.03 -1.09 -19.67
N ASP A 74 -11.34 -1.87 -20.49
CA ASP A 74 -11.68 -3.28 -20.68
C ASP A 74 -11.42 -4.03 -19.37
N ALA A 75 -12.28 -4.99 -19.03
CA ALA A 75 -12.20 -5.78 -17.80
C ALA A 75 -10.85 -6.51 -17.60
N ASN A 76 -10.08 -6.64 -18.69
CA ASN A 76 -8.75 -7.24 -18.73
C ASN A 76 -7.61 -6.25 -18.43
N GLY A 77 -7.88 -4.94 -18.39
CA GLY A 77 -6.96 -3.92 -17.88
C GLY A 77 -6.81 -4.10 -16.38
N ARG A 78 -5.72 -4.75 -15.98
CA ARG A 78 -5.51 -5.19 -14.60
C ARG A 78 -4.78 -4.15 -13.76
N SER A 79 -3.96 -3.32 -14.38
CA SER A 79 -3.06 -2.43 -13.64
C SER A 79 -3.06 -1.03 -14.23
N MET A 80 -2.88 -0.05 -13.36
CA MET A 80 -2.80 1.36 -13.70
C MET A 80 -1.51 1.92 -13.12
N LEU A 81 -0.71 2.57 -13.95
CA LEU A 81 0.50 3.28 -13.58
C LEU A 81 0.27 4.78 -13.73
N PHE A 82 0.57 5.51 -12.66
CA PHE A 82 0.56 6.96 -12.63
C PHE A 82 1.99 7.48 -12.52
N GLU A 83 2.38 8.29 -13.50
CA GLU A 83 3.66 8.98 -13.53
C GLU A 83 3.41 10.49 -13.52
N CYS A 84 3.82 11.14 -12.42
CA CYS A 84 3.70 12.58 -12.29
C CYS A 84 4.96 13.26 -12.86
N ALA A 85 4.79 14.30 -13.69
CA ALA A 85 5.94 15.04 -14.22
C ALA A 85 6.39 16.20 -13.34
N SER A 86 5.57 16.65 -12.40
CA SER A 86 5.90 17.72 -11.45
C SER A 86 5.76 17.24 -10.01
N GLN A 87 6.63 17.75 -9.14
CA GLN A 87 6.58 17.51 -7.70
C GLN A 87 5.41 18.23 -7.01
N SER A 88 4.79 19.20 -7.67
CA SER A 88 3.64 19.91 -7.13
C SER A 88 2.29 19.27 -7.51
N ASP A 89 2.30 18.21 -8.31
CA ASP A 89 1.07 17.56 -8.75
C ASP A 89 0.42 16.75 -7.63
N ILE A 90 -0.90 16.87 -7.54
CA ILE A 90 -1.74 16.08 -6.64
C ILE A 90 -2.60 15.16 -7.49
N LEU A 91 -2.46 13.86 -7.27
CA LEU A 91 -3.27 12.84 -7.91
C LEU A 91 -4.15 12.14 -6.88
N THR A 92 -5.45 12.04 -7.16
CA THR A 92 -6.42 11.39 -6.27
C THR A 92 -7.24 10.38 -7.05
N VAL A 93 -7.28 9.15 -6.56
CA VAL A 93 -8.25 8.13 -6.95
C VAL A 93 -9.38 8.18 -5.94
N ASP A 94 -10.57 8.60 -6.37
CA ASP A 94 -11.72 8.82 -5.49
C ASP A 94 -12.92 7.97 -5.94
N SER A 95 -13.62 7.40 -4.96
CA SER A 95 -14.92 6.74 -5.14
C SER A 95 -14.88 5.62 -6.18
N SER A 96 -13.73 4.94 -6.26
CA SER A 96 -13.44 3.91 -7.25
C SER A 96 -13.70 2.51 -6.70
N VAL A 97 -14.07 1.59 -7.58
CA VAL A 97 -14.33 0.18 -7.23
C VAL A 97 -13.48 -0.73 -8.11
N TYR A 98 -12.62 -1.49 -7.45
CA TYR A 98 -11.82 -2.57 -8.01
C TYR A 98 -12.36 -3.89 -7.45
N SER A 99 -12.96 -4.72 -8.29
CA SER A 99 -13.55 -5.99 -7.84
C SER A 99 -13.25 -7.19 -8.74
N GLY A 100 -12.85 -8.29 -8.10
CA GLY A 100 -12.70 -9.62 -8.71
C GLY A 100 -11.47 -9.79 -9.60
N GLN A 101 -10.50 -8.87 -9.54
CA GLN A 101 -9.27 -8.98 -10.31
C GLN A 101 -8.40 -10.12 -9.78
N THR A 102 -7.94 -10.95 -10.69
CA THR A 102 -6.82 -11.86 -10.44
C THR A 102 -5.63 -11.38 -11.24
N ILE A 103 -4.58 -10.97 -10.56
CA ILE A 103 -3.29 -10.67 -11.18
C ILE A 103 -2.33 -11.84 -10.99
N ASN A 104 -1.42 -12.05 -11.95
CA ASN A 104 -0.40 -13.07 -11.88
C ASN A 104 0.85 -12.58 -11.11
N ASN A 105 1.84 -13.44 -10.93
CA ASN A 105 3.02 -13.13 -10.11
C ASN A 105 3.92 -12.02 -10.71
N CYS A 106 3.79 -11.76 -12.01
CA CYS A 106 4.60 -10.80 -12.76
C CYS A 106 3.86 -9.49 -13.01
N GLU A 107 2.53 -9.52 -12.95
CA GLU A 107 1.72 -8.33 -13.17
C GLU A 107 1.95 -7.29 -12.05
N PRO A 108 2.06 -5.99 -12.41
CA PRO A 108 2.14 -4.92 -11.45
C PRO A 108 0.88 -4.84 -10.57
N PRO A 109 0.93 -4.14 -9.44
CA PRO A 109 -0.27 -3.89 -8.63
C PRO A 109 -1.36 -3.18 -9.45
N LEU A 110 -2.62 -3.24 -8.98
CA LEU A 110 -3.75 -2.60 -9.65
C LEU A 110 -3.55 -1.10 -9.82
N ILE A 111 -2.92 -0.46 -8.83
CA ILE A 111 -2.52 0.95 -8.89
C ILE A 111 -1.06 1.06 -8.47
N GLU A 112 -0.26 1.68 -9.33
CA GLU A 112 1.11 2.04 -9.05
C GLU A 112 1.30 3.55 -9.23
N PHE A 113 1.84 4.21 -8.21
CA PHE A 113 2.23 5.61 -8.28
C PHE A 113 3.75 5.70 -8.30
N ARG A 114 4.32 6.30 -9.36
CA ARG A 114 5.77 6.51 -9.49
C ARG A 114 6.08 7.99 -9.63
N GLY A 115 6.96 8.49 -8.77
CA GLY A 115 7.40 9.88 -8.82
C GLY A 115 6.30 10.90 -8.50
N CYS A 116 5.14 10.46 -7.99
CA CYS A 116 4.05 11.34 -7.59
C CYS A 116 4.30 11.89 -6.19
N SER A 117 4.60 13.18 -6.12
CA SER A 117 4.85 13.86 -4.85
C SER A 117 3.60 14.11 -4.02
N ASN A 118 2.39 13.96 -4.55
CA ASN A 118 1.21 13.86 -3.71
C ASN A 118 0.22 12.92 -4.37
N ALA A 119 -0.03 11.77 -3.74
CA ALA A 119 -0.94 10.77 -4.26
C ALA A 119 -1.94 10.36 -3.17
N ALA A 120 -3.19 10.14 -3.55
CA ALA A 120 -4.21 9.71 -2.62
C ALA A 120 -5.17 8.68 -3.23
N VAL A 121 -5.59 7.73 -2.40
CA VAL A 121 -6.69 6.81 -2.67
C VAL A 121 -7.75 7.06 -1.61
N ILE A 122 -8.91 7.56 -2.01
CA ILE A 122 -9.96 8.05 -1.11
C ILE A 122 -11.29 7.39 -1.48
N ASN A 123 -12.11 7.04 -0.48
CA ASN A 123 -13.43 6.43 -0.67
C ASN A 123 -13.45 5.23 -1.63
N THR A 124 -12.34 4.51 -1.75
CA THR A 124 -12.13 3.49 -2.79
C THR A 124 -12.27 2.09 -2.20
N LYS A 125 -12.76 1.14 -2.98
CA LYS A 125 -12.92 -0.26 -2.56
C LYS A 125 -12.17 -1.21 -3.48
N PHE A 126 -11.30 -2.01 -2.90
CA PHE A 126 -10.64 -3.17 -3.51
C PHE A 126 -11.25 -4.41 -2.88
N THR A 127 -11.98 -5.21 -3.66
CA THR A 127 -12.72 -6.38 -3.14
C THR A 127 -12.43 -7.60 -3.98
N ASP A 128 -12.16 -8.75 -3.34
CA ASP A 128 -11.85 -10.02 -4.03
C ASP A 128 -10.64 -9.92 -4.95
N ILE A 129 -9.64 -9.15 -4.55
CA ILE A 129 -8.40 -9.01 -5.32
C ILE A 129 -7.49 -10.19 -5.03
N THR A 130 -6.98 -10.85 -6.07
CA THR A 130 -6.15 -12.04 -5.94
C THR A 130 -4.81 -11.82 -6.64
N ARG A 131 -3.69 -12.04 -5.94
CA ARG A 131 -2.39 -12.26 -6.60
C ARG A 131 -2.16 -13.76 -6.69
N SER A 132 -2.32 -14.33 -7.87
CA SER A 132 -2.14 -15.77 -8.13
C SER A 132 -0.66 -16.17 -8.25
N ASN A 133 -0.39 -17.47 -8.15
CA ASN A 133 0.93 -18.05 -8.34
C ASN A 133 1.28 -18.30 -9.82
N ALA A 134 0.40 -17.91 -10.76
CA ALA A 134 0.68 -18.04 -12.18
C ALA A 134 1.89 -17.17 -12.53
N GLN A 135 2.88 -17.74 -13.22
CA GLN A 135 4.09 -17.05 -13.60
C GLN A 135 4.45 -17.46 -15.04
N PRO A 136 4.14 -16.63 -16.04
CA PRO A 136 4.59 -16.83 -17.41
C PRO A 136 6.11 -16.95 -17.52
N ASP A 137 6.58 -17.73 -18.49
CA ASP A 137 8.01 -17.88 -18.77
C ASP A 137 8.67 -16.54 -19.10
N ASN A 138 9.89 -16.33 -18.60
CA ASN A 138 10.70 -15.13 -18.81
C ASN A 138 10.09 -13.81 -18.29
N CYS A 139 9.19 -13.85 -17.30
CA CYS A 139 8.68 -12.65 -16.66
C CYS A 139 9.55 -12.21 -15.46
N GLU A 140 9.55 -10.91 -15.17
CA GLU A 140 10.06 -10.39 -13.90
C GLU A 140 8.95 -10.46 -12.84
N VAL A 141 9.25 -11.05 -11.68
CA VAL A 141 8.28 -11.17 -10.57
C VAL A 141 8.06 -9.80 -9.94
N SER A 142 6.79 -9.41 -9.76
CA SER A 142 6.44 -8.18 -9.08
C SER A 142 6.78 -8.27 -7.59
N GLN A 143 7.49 -7.26 -7.08
CA GLN A 143 7.81 -7.14 -5.66
C GLN A 143 6.64 -6.65 -4.80
N PHE A 144 5.52 -6.24 -5.40
CA PHE A 144 4.42 -5.61 -4.65
C PHE A 144 3.27 -6.59 -4.43
N GLY A 145 2.49 -6.38 -3.37
CA GLY A 145 1.16 -6.98 -3.27
C GLY A 145 0.22 -6.50 -4.37
N PRO A 146 -1.04 -6.96 -4.39
CA PRO A 146 -1.89 -6.75 -5.53
C PRO A 146 -2.50 -5.37 -5.67
N CYS A 147 -2.75 -4.61 -4.60
CA CYS A 147 -3.63 -3.44 -4.72
C CYS A 147 -2.88 -2.15 -5.10
N VAL A 148 -2.08 -1.59 -4.18
CA VAL A 148 -1.48 -0.27 -4.35
C VAL A 148 0.01 -0.32 -4.05
N ALA A 149 0.84 0.18 -4.96
CA ALA A 149 2.24 0.50 -4.70
C ALA A 149 2.54 1.97 -4.97
N VAL A 150 3.43 2.52 -4.17
CA VAL A 150 3.90 3.90 -4.28
C VAL A 150 5.41 3.88 -4.16
N VAL A 151 6.09 4.37 -5.20
CA VAL A 151 7.54 4.26 -5.31
C VAL A 151 8.15 5.62 -5.59
N GLY A 152 9.02 6.05 -4.68
CA GLY A 152 9.78 7.27 -4.83
C GLY A 152 10.82 7.20 -5.96
N SER A 153 11.28 8.36 -6.43
CA SER A 153 12.34 8.44 -7.45
C SER A 153 13.31 9.59 -7.18
N VAL A 154 14.49 9.53 -7.80
CA VAL A 154 15.54 10.58 -7.73
C VAL A 154 15.05 11.98 -8.11
N ASN A 155 13.96 12.07 -8.89
CA ASN A 155 13.39 13.32 -9.35
C ASN A 155 12.44 13.96 -8.33
N GLN A 156 12.28 13.40 -7.12
CA GLN A 156 11.47 13.96 -6.04
C GLN A 156 12.37 14.57 -4.96
N THR A 157 12.66 15.85 -5.12
CA THR A 157 13.48 16.67 -4.22
C THR A 157 12.67 17.29 -3.08
N GLU A 158 11.39 17.59 -3.32
CA GLU A 158 10.45 18.05 -2.30
C GLU A 158 9.87 16.89 -1.49
N ASP A 159 9.47 17.21 -0.27
CA ASP A 159 8.74 16.29 0.60
C ASP A 159 7.40 15.91 -0.01
N TRP A 160 6.99 14.67 0.20
CA TRP A 160 5.78 14.15 -0.41
C TRP A 160 4.97 13.19 0.45
N THR A 161 3.67 13.14 0.17
CA THR A 161 2.72 12.36 0.94
C THR A 161 1.89 11.43 0.05
N PHE A 162 1.81 10.17 0.45
CA PHE A 162 0.75 9.26 0.03
C PHE A 162 -0.35 9.21 1.09
N SER A 163 -1.62 9.26 0.68
CA SER A 163 -2.76 9.14 1.59
C SER A 163 -3.74 8.04 1.17
N SER A 164 -4.13 7.18 2.11
CA SER A 164 -5.33 6.33 1.98
C SER A 164 -6.38 6.80 2.97
N ASN A 165 -7.58 7.16 2.51
CA ASN A 165 -8.65 7.64 3.38
C ASN A 165 -9.98 6.94 3.08
N LYS A 166 -10.67 6.43 4.11
CA LYS A 166 -11.98 5.77 3.97
C LYS A 166 -12.01 4.68 2.89
N THR A 167 -10.91 3.92 2.80
CA THR A 167 -10.71 2.92 1.76
C THR A 167 -10.95 1.51 2.32
N THR A 168 -11.31 0.55 1.48
CA THR A 168 -11.42 -0.86 1.87
C THR A 168 -10.52 -1.71 0.98
N PHE A 169 -9.77 -2.61 1.61
CA PHE A 169 -8.95 -3.61 0.95
C PHE A 169 -9.34 -5.00 1.44
N THR A 170 -9.89 -5.81 0.54
CA THR A 170 -10.18 -7.22 0.76
C THR A 170 -9.50 -8.03 -0.32
N THR A 171 -8.56 -8.89 0.07
CA THR A 171 -7.87 -9.79 -0.87
C THR A 171 -8.19 -11.25 -0.60
N THR A 172 -7.99 -12.07 -1.62
CA THR A 172 -8.06 -13.52 -1.50
C THR A 172 -6.64 -14.06 -1.32
N ILE A 173 -6.40 -14.72 -0.18
CA ILE A 173 -5.14 -15.38 0.10
C ILE A 173 -5.04 -16.64 -0.76
N VAL A 174 -4.04 -16.72 -1.63
CA VAL A 174 -3.68 -17.97 -2.29
C VAL A 174 -2.60 -18.67 -1.46
N SER A 175 -2.78 -19.97 -1.21
CA SER A 175 -1.73 -20.79 -0.61
C SER A 175 -0.50 -20.77 -1.50
N SER A 176 0.69 -20.63 -0.90
CA SER A 176 1.99 -20.58 -1.57
C SER A 176 2.38 -19.24 -2.20
N LEU A 177 2.38 -18.18 -1.39
CA LEU A 177 3.50 -17.24 -1.49
C LEU A 177 4.77 -18.04 -1.11
N GLN A 178 5.28 -18.86 -2.03
CA GLN A 178 6.61 -19.47 -1.90
C GLN A 178 7.59 -18.34 -1.58
N PRO A 179 8.69 -18.60 -0.85
CA PRO A 179 9.80 -17.67 -0.82
C PRO A 179 10.30 -17.51 -2.26
N SER A 180 9.73 -16.56 -3.00
CA SER A 180 10.39 -16.01 -4.17
C SER A 180 11.72 -15.46 -3.68
N ALA A 181 12.75 -15.50 -4.52
CA ALA A 181 14.03 -14.85 -4.21
C ALA A 181 13.87 -13.33 -3.89
N VAL A 182 12.68 -12.78 -4.14
CA VAL A 182 12.25 -11.42 -3.81
C VAL A 182 11.15 -11.50 -2.75
N SER A 183 11.32 -10.80 -1.62
CA SER A 183 10.26 -10.63 -0.62
C SER A 183 9.20 -9.66 -1.15
N ARG A 184 7.95 -10.10 -1.25
CA ARG A 184 6.84 -9.21 -1.65
C ARG A 184 6.42 -8.28 -0.52
N LEU A 185 6.03 -7.08 -0.92
CA LEU A 185 5.83 -5.92 -0.05
C LEU A 185 4.35 -5.53 -0.05
N GLY A 186 3.72 -5.51 1.13
CA GLY A 186 2.42 -4.89 1.36
C GLY A 186 1.26 -5.58 0.65
N GLY A 187 0.49 -6.43 1.34
CA GLY A 187 -0.60 -7.18 0.70
C GLY A 187 -1.76 -6.32 0.21
N ALA A 188 -1.83 -5.06 0.66
CA ALA A 188 -2.70 -4.03 0.12
C ALA A 188 -1.92 -2.79 -0.33
N ILE A 189 -1.05 -2.26 0.54
CA ILE A 189 -0.33 -1.00 0.29
C ILE A 189 1.16 -1.22 0.51
N ALA A 190 1.97 -0.85 -0.47
CA ALA A 190 3.42 -0.72 -0.32
C ALA A 190 3.86 0.72 -0.61
N VAL A 191 4.61 1.35 0.30
CA VAL A 191 5.17 2.69 0.09
C VAL A 191 6.67 2.68 0.32
N LEU A 192 7.44 3.00 -0.73
CA LEU A 192 8.90 2.99 -0.68
C LEU A 192 9.44 4.39 -0.95
N LYS A 193 10.32 4.88 -0.07
CA LYS A 193 11.08 6.12 -0.32
C LYS A 193 12.01 5.96 -1.53
N LYS A 194 12.59 4.76 -1.68
CA LYS A 194 13.50 4.39 -2.77
C LYS A 194 14.61 5.44 -2.89
N ASP A 195 14.75 6.09 -4.04
CA ASP A 195 15.84 7.03 -4.33
C ASP A 195 15.37 8.50 -4.17
N SER A 196 14.20 8.74 -3.58
CA SER A 196 13.67 10.09 -3.33
C SER A 196 14.54 10.84 -2.34
N ILE A 197 14.83 12.10 -2.68
CA ILE A 197 15.64 13.02 -1.87
C ILE A 197 14.77 13.60 -0.74
N GLY A 198 13.55 14.03 -1.07
CA GLY A 198 12.58 14.55 -0.09
C GLY A 198 12.18 13.53 0.98
N ALA A 199 11.66 14.03 2.08
CA ALA A 199 11.01 13.18 3.08
C ALA A 199 9.72 12.60 2.51
N VAL A 200 9.41 11.36 2.90
CA VAL A 200 8.22 10.66 2.42
C VAL A 200 7.34 10.30 3.61
N GLN A 201 6.06 10.62 3.48
CA GLN A 201 5.03 10.25 4.45
C GLN A 201 3.93 9.41 3.79
N ALA A 202 3.46 8.40 4.51
CA ALA A 202 2.24 7.66 4.21
C ALA A 202 1.24 7.88 5.34
N VAL A 203 0.03 8.31 5.01
CA VAL A 203 -1.07 8.52 5.96
C VAL A 203 -2.24 7.61 5.59
N VAL A 204 -2.62 6.72 6.50
CA VAL A 204 -3.74 5.80 6.33
C VAL A 204 -4.80 6.14 7.38
N THR A 205 -6.02 6.47 6.98
CA THR A 205 -7.06 6.95 7.90
C THR A 205 -8.44 6.41 7.56
N GLY A 206 -9.16 5.85 8.54
CA GLY A 206 -10.51 5.35 8.30
C GLY A 206 -10.55 4.16 7.33
N THR A 207 -9.45 3.43 7.18
CA THR A 207 -9.32 2.35 6.19
C THR A 207 -9.62 1.00 6.83
N THR A 208 -10.06 0.04 6.02
CA THR A 208 -10.28 -1.36 6.44
C THR A 208 -9.43 -2.29 5.59
N PHE A 209 -8.67 -3.18 6.23
CA PHE A 209 -7.89 -4.24 5.61
C PHE A 209 -8.38 -5.60 6.10
N THR A 210 -8.83 -6.44 5.17
CA THR A 210 -9.40 -7.75 5.46
C THR A 210 -8.72 -8.81 4.60
N THR A 211 -8.25 -9.87 5.25
CA THR A 211 -7.65 -11.05 4.59
C THR A 211 -6.54 -10.70 3.61
N THR A 212 -5.78 -9.65 3.89
CA THR A 212 -4.66 -9.23 3.07
C THR A 212 -3.41 -10.04 3.42
N SER A 213 -2.61 -10.43 2.43
CA SER A 213 -1.42 -11.25 2.69
C SER A 213 -0.25 -10.92 1.78
N CYS A 214 0.94 -10.88 2.35
CA CYS A 214 2.21 -10.63 1.64
C CYS A 214 3.39 -11.20 2.43
N ASP A 215 4.62 -11.11 1.93
CA ASP A 215 5.78 -11.61 2.69
C ASP A 215 6.13 -10.62 3.81
N LEU A 216 6.21 -9.33 3.49
CA LEU A 216 6.42 -8.25 4.44
C LEU A 216 5.18 -7.35 4.48
N GLY A 217 4.53 -7.27 5.64
CA GLY A 217 3.35 -6.44 5.82
C GLY A 217 2.14 -7.05 5.13
N GLY A 218 1.35 -7.83 5.85
CA GLY A 218 0.19 -8.51 5.26
C GLY A 218 -0.82 -7.52 4.68
N ALA A 219 -0.91 -6.32 5.23
CA ALA A 219 -1.66 -5.19 4.69
C ALA A 219 -0.73 -4.09 4.17
N ILE A 220 0.12 -3.55 5.04
CA ILE A 220 0.92 -2.35 4.76
C ILE A 220 2.41 -2.68 4.91
N HIS A 221 3.19 -2.32 3.89
CA HIS A 221 4.64 -2.28 3.97
C HIS A 221 5.15 -0.87 3.70
N THR A 222 6.10 -0.39 4.50
CA THR A 222 6.80 0.86 4.24
C THR A 222 8.32 0.73 4.42
N ALA A 223 9.09 1.36 3.54
CA ALA A 223 10.55 1.39 3.62
C ALA A 223 11.15 2.79 3.41
N GLY A 224 11.82 3.31 4.45
CA GLY A 224 12.42 4.65 4.46
C GLY A 224 11.39 5.78 4.52
N VAL A 225 10.15 5.47 4.90
CA VAL A 225 8.98 6.35 4.86
C VAL A 225 8.45 6.53 6.29
N SER A 226 7.97 7.71 6.66
CA SER A 226 7.17 7.88 7.88
C SER A 226 5.75 7.40 7.65
N LEU A 227 5.20 6.59 8.55
CA LEU A 227 3.87 6.00 8.42
C LEU A 227 2.99 6.45 9.58
N THR A 228 1.81 6.99 9.26
CA THR A 228 0.76 7.32 10.24
C THR A 228 -0.51 6.55 9.90
N VAL A 229 -1.02 5.76 10.84
CA VAL A 229 -2.22 4.94 10.71
C VAL A 229 -3.22 5.33 11.79
N LEU A 230 -4.39 5.81 11.39
CA LEU A 230 -5.41 6.38 12.25
C LEU A 230 -6.76 5.74 11.99
N ASP A 231 -7.54 5.45 13.03
CA ASP A 231 -8.96 5.10 12.88
C ASP A 231 -9.18 3.93 11.89
N THR A 232 -8.29 2.93 11.91
CA THR A 232 -8.18 1.90 10.87
C THR A 232 -8.39 0.51 11.47
N THR A 233 -9.05 -0.37 10.71
CA THR A 233 -9.34 -1.74 11.13
C THR A 233 -8.57 -2.74 10.26
N PHE A 234 -7.95 -3.71 10.92
CA PHE A 234 -7.23 -4.83 10.32
C PHE A 234 -7.83 -6.15 10.80
N THR A 235 -8.23 -7.03 9.88
CA THR A 235 -8.88 -8.31 10.21
C THR A 235 -8.28 -9.45 9.40
N THR A 236 -7.70 -10.43 10.10
CA THR A 236 -7.22 -11.70 9.50
C THR A 236 -6.18 -11.49 8.39
N ASN A 237 -5.29 -10.50 8.54
CA ASN A 237 -4.18 -10.33 7.60
C ASN A 237 -3.01 -11.23 8.00
N SER A 238 -2.20 -11.64 7.02
CA SER A 238 -1.09 -12.54 7.26
C SER A 238 0.21 -12.17 6.54
N ALA A 239 1.35 -12.43 7.18
CA ALA A 239 2.65 -12.23 6.56
C ALA A 239 3.74 -13.18 7.09
N VAL A 240 4.97 -13.02 6.58
CA VAL A 240 6.17 -13.55 7.25
C VAL A 240 6.53 -12.65 8.42
N ASP A 241 6.64 -11.34 8.18
CA ASP A 241 6.85 -10.32 9.21
C ASP A 241 5.78 -9.21 9.13
N GLY A 242 5.22 -8.87 10.29
CA GLY A 242 4.17 -7.86 10.39
C GLY A 242 2.87 -8.33 9.74
N GLY A 243 2.11 -9.18 10.45
CA GLY A 243 0.93 -9.83 9.86
C GLY A 243 -0.08 -8.84 9.28
N SER A 244 -0.14 -7.61 9.79
CA SER A 244 -0.74 -6.46 9.12
C SER A 244 0.29 -5.45 8.63
N ILE A 245 1.14 -4.94 9.51
CA ILE A 245 2.03 -3.81 9.21
C ILE A 245 3.48 -4.23 9.38
N HIS A 246 4.27 -3.99 8.34
CA HIS A 246 5.72 -4.08 8.39
C HIS A 246 6.34 -2.72 8.08
N PHE A 247 7.01 -2.15 9.07
CA PHE A 247 7.62 -0.83 8.96
C PHE A 247 9.15 -0.94 9.02
N THR A 248 9.85 -0.41 8.01
CA THR A 248 11.29 -0.16 8.05
C THR A 248 11.57 1.34 7.94
N GLY A 249 11.98 1.94 9.05
CA GLY A 249 12.22 3.38 9.14
C GLY A 249 13.71 3.74 9.14
N ALA A 250 14.04 4.88 8.52
CA ALA A 250 15.27 5.59 8.85
C ALA A 250 15.21 6.12 10.30
N ALA A 251 16.34 6.58 10.85
CA ALA A 251 16.42 6.99 12.26
C ALA A 251 15.43 8.13 12.64
N ASP A 252 15.12 9.00 11.69
CA ASP A 252 14.20 10.15 11.80
C ASP A 252 12.76 9.83 11.37
N ALA A 253 12.52 8.67 10.76
CA ALA A 253 11.20 8.28 10.31
C ALA A 253 10.26 8.04 11.50
N GLN A 254 9.02 8.49 11.40
CA GLN A 254 7.99 8.32 12.42
C GLN A 254 7.03 7.19 12.05
N PHE A 255 6.77 6.27 12.97
CA PHE A 255 5.74 5.25 12.89
C PHE A 255 4.66 5.52 13.93
N VAL A 256 3.47 5.91 13.50
CA VAL A 256 2.35 6.26 14.37
C VAL A 256 1.17 5.32 14.09
N VAL A 257 0.67 4.66 15.11
CA VAL A 257 -0.58 3.88 15.09
C VAL A 257 -1.47 4.38 16.21
N GLN A 258 -2.66 4.85 15.87
CA GLN A 258 -3.59 5.39 16.85
C GLN A 258 -5.04 5.07 16.53
N ARG A 259 -5.85 4.75 17.55
CA ARG A 259 -7.28 4.43 17.39
C ARG A 259 -7.53 3.32 16.36
N CYS A 260 -6.68 2.30 16.36
CA CYS A 260 -6.75 1.19 15.42
C CYS A 260 -7.26 -0.09 16.09
N THR A 261 -7.77 -1.02 15.27
CA THR A 261 -8.19 -2.35 15.72
C THR A 261 -7.51 -3.41 14.89
N PHE A 262 -6.85 -4.37 15.54
CA PHE A 262 -6.18 -5.51 14.92
C PHE A 262 -6.77 -6.80 15.48
N THR A 263 -7.40 -7.60 14.63
CA THR A 263 -8.05 -8.86 15.05
C THR A 263 -7.53 -10.03 14.23
N THR A 264 -7.12 -11.11 14.92
CA THR A 264 -6.74 -12.40 14.32
C THR A 264 -5.60 -12.31 13.28
N GLN A 265 -4.61 -11.47 13.54
CA GLN A 265 -3.47 -11.25 12.66
C GLN A 265 -2.41 -12.34 12.81
N LYS A 266 -1.74 -12.72 11.71
CA LYS A 266 -0.73 -13.79 11.74
C LYS A 266 0.56 -13.42 11.02
N ALA A 267 1.69 -13.47 11.73
CA ALA A 267 3.02 -13.51 11.14
C ALA A 267 3.68 -14.86 11.41
N THR A 268 4.58 -15.34 10.55
CA THR A 268 5.34 -16.57 10.85
C THR A 268 6.59 -16.29 11.69
N ALA A 269 7.21 -15.12 11.52
CA ALA A 269 8.42 -14.72 12.22
C ALA A 269 8.14 -13.67 13.31
N ASN A 270 7.98 -12.39 12.95
CA ASN A 270 7.89 -11.29 13.91
C ASN A 270 6.58 -10.51 13.80
N GLY A 271 6.02 -10.12 14.95
CA GLY A 271 4.95 -9.15 15.05
C GLY A 271 3.66 -9.62 14.41
N GLY A 272 2.87 -10.43 15.12
CA GLY A 272 1.69 -11.06 14.51
C GLY A 272 0.71 -10.06 13.91
N SER A 273 0.65 -8.83 14.45
CA SER A 273 0.02 -7.66 13.82
C SER A 273 1.04 -6.69 13.24
N ILE A 274 2.03 -6.24 14.03
CA ILE A 274 2.97 -5.18 13.63
C ILE A 274 4.41 -5.60 13.90
N ALA A 275 5.28 -5.43 12.90
CA ALA A 275 6.73 -5.51 13.06
C ALA A 275 7.38 -4.17 12.70
N VAL A 276 8.19 -3.62 13.60
CA VAL A 276 8.85 -2.31 13.46
C VAL A 276 10.37 -2.47 13.49
N TYR A 277 11.02 -2.03 12.42
CA TYR A 277 12.47 -2.04 12.23
C TYR A 277 12.98 -0.60 12.09
N GLY A 278 13.47 -0.03 13.20
CA GLY A 278 14.01 1.34 13.25
C GLY A 278 12.93 2.42 13.29
N GLY A 279 13.36 3.68 13.14
CA GLY A 279 12.52 4.86 13.33
C GLY A 279 12.08 5.09 14.77
N ASN A 280 11.41 6.22 14.98
CA ASN A 280 10.67 6.50 16.21
C ASN A 280 9.25 5.94 16.07
N PHE A 281 8.72 5.36 17.13
CA PHE A 281 7.40 4.73 17.11
C PHE A 281 6.47 5.29 18.18
N THR A 282 5.18 5.28 17.89
CA THR A 282 4.10 5.59 18.83
C THR A 282 2.89 4.72 18.48
N ILE A 283 2.42 3.91 19.44
CA ILE A 283 1.26 3.03 19.30
C ILE A 283 0.32 3.32 20.46
N THR A 284 -0.82 3.94 20.19
CA THR A 284 -1.71 4.44 21.25
C THR A 284 -3.17 4.16 20.98
N ASP A 285 -3.96 4.08 22.06
CA ASP A 285 -5.42 4.03 22.00
C ASP A 285 -5.96 2.95 21.04
N SER A 286 -5.28 1.80 20.92
CA SER A 286 -5.59 0.76 19.93
C SER A 286 -5.92 -0.59 20.58
N ASP A 287 -6.72 -1.43 19.90
CA ASP A 287 -7.07 -2.79 20.35
C ASP A 287 -6.34 -3.84 19.49
N PHE A 288 -5.67 -4.78 20.14
CA PHE A 288 -5.00 -5.91 19.54
C PHE A 288 -5.58 -7.20 20.11
N SER A 289 -6.13 -8.06 19.26
CA SER A 289 -6.65 -9.36 19.64
C SER A 289 -6.12 -10.49 18.77
N GLU A 290 -5.76 -11.59 19.43
CA GLU A 290 -5.45 -12.88 18.81
C GLU A 290 -4.31 -12.82 17.77
N GLY A 291 -3.35 -11.92 17.95
CA GLY A 291 -2.14 -11.87 17.14
C GLY A 291 -1.25 -13.08 17.38
N ARG A 292 -0.70 -13.67 16.30
CA ARG A 292 0.19 -14.84 16.38
C ARG A 292 1.47 -14.62 15.59
N ALA A 293 2.61 -14.81 16.24
CA ALA A 293 3.94 -14.85 15.62
C ALA A 293 4.91 -15.63 16.50
N THR A 294 6.07 -15.99 15.95
CA THR A 294 7.17 -16.61 16.72
C THR A 294 7.75 -15.62 17.73
N GLN A 295 7.89 -14.36 17.35
CA GLN A 295 8.35 -13.26 18.21
C GLN A 295 7.34 -12.12 18.21
N GLY A 296 6.91 -11.67 19.39
CA GLY A 296 5.93 -10.60 19.53
C GLY A 296 4.56 -10.99 18.97
N ALA A 297 3.76 -11.69 19.79
CA ALA A 297 2.47 -12.24 19.37
C ALA A 297 1.60 -11.21 18.61
N CYS A 298 1.50 -9.99 19.11
CA CYS A 298 0.82 -8.90 18.42
C CYS A 298 1.80 -7.87 17.84
N VAL A 299 2.71 -7.36 18.64
CA VAL A 299 3.67 -6.33 18.20
C VAL A 299 5.09 -6.77 18.50
N TRP A 300 5.99 -6.56 17.54
CA TRP A 300 7.42 -6.76 17.69
C TRP A 300 8.17 -5.47 17.31
N LEU A 301 9.11 -5.07 18.16
CA LEU A 301 9.90 -3.83 18.03
C LEU A 301 11.38 -4.17 18.08
N ASN A 302 12.13 -3.87 17.01
CA ASN A 302 13.56 -4.14 16.94
C ASN A 302 14.37 -3.34 17.98
N GLN A 303 13.94 -2.13 18.30
CA GLN A 303 14.65 -1.20 19.20
C GLN A 303 13.87 -0.96 20.50
N CYS A 304 13.40 -2.01 21.18
CA CYS A 304 12.69 -1.84 22.45
C CYS A 304 13.50 -1.07 23.52
N ALA A 305 14.84 -1.13 23.48
CA ALA A 305 15.69 -0.43 24.45
C ALA A 305 15.67 1.11 24.35
N SER A 306 15.24 1.70 23.22
CA SER A 306 15.12 3.17 23.04
C SER A 306 13.72 3.71 23.37
N TYR A 307 12.85 2.85 23.89
CA TYR A 307 11.49 3.19 24.26
C TYR A 307 11.41 4.23 25.38
N THR A 308 10.45 5.14 25.27
CA THR A 308 10.00 6.05 26.33
C THR A 308 8.55 5.73 26.70
N LYS A 309 8.20 5.92 27.98
CA LYS A 309 6.90 5.49 28.54
C LYS A 309 5.65 6.01 27.80
N ASP A 310 5.76 7.09 27.06
CA ASP A 310 4.63 7.76 26.41
C ASP A 310 4.37 7.23 24.97
N GLN A 311 5.24 6.36 24.46
CA GLN A 311 5.12 5.83 23.08
C GLN A 311 4.14 4.66 22.95
N VAL A 312 3.85 3.90 24.01
CA VAL A 312 2.92 2.74 23.95
C VAL A 312 1.95 2.79 25.12
N VAL A 313 0.86 3.52 24.93
CA VAL A 313 -0.11 3.83 26.00
C VAL A 313 -1.56 3.59 25.59
N ASN A 314 -2.42 3.28 26.56
CA ASN A 314 -3.87 3.11 26.39
C ASN A 314 -4.29 2.06 25.35
N ASN A 315 -3.46 1.03 25.13
CA ASN A 315 -3.81 -0.06 24.24
C ASN A 315 -4.46 -1.22 25.00
N LYS A 316 -5.36 -1.94 24.33
CA LYS A 316 -5.95 -3.18 24.82
C LYS A 316 -5.32 -4.37 24.10
N TRP A 317 -4.98 -5.40 24.87
CA TRP A 317 -4.25 -6.57 24.38
C TRP A 317 -4.98 -7.83 24.84
N THR A 318 -5.56 -8.57 23.90
CA THR A 318 -6.32 -9.80 24.14
C THR A 318 -5.63 -10.96 23.43
N ASP A 319 -5.24 -12.01 24.16
CA ASP A 319 -4.55 -13.18 23.60
C ASP A 319 -3.26 -12.88 22.81
N CYS A 320 -2.71 -11.70 23.04
CA CYS A 320 -1.34 -11.36 22.70
C CYS A 320 -0.47 -11.95 23.81
N SER A 321 0.26 -13.04 23.55
CA SER A 321 1.03 -13.74 24.58
C SER A 321 1.84 -12.75 25.45
N THR A 322 1.82 -12.95 26.77
CA THR A 322 2.57 -12.13 27.73
C THR A 322 4.08 -12.34 27.63
N GLN A 323 4.52 -13.37 26.89
CA GLN A 323 5.91 -13.58 26.46
C GLN A 323 6.27 -12.61 25.34
N PHE A 324 6.17 -11.33 25.65
CA PHE A 324 7.15 -10.40 25.13
C PHE A 324 8.47 -10.79 25.78
N THR A 325 9.39 -11.38 25.03
CA THR A 325 10.79 -11.44 25.47
C THR A 325 11.41 -10.03 25.55
N THR A 326 10.67 -8.97 25.19
CA THR A 326 11.01 -7.55 25.32
C THR A 326 9.77 -6.65 25.48
N LEU A 327 9.03 -6.75 26.60
CA LEU A 327 8.08 -5.69 26.96
C LEU A 327 8.89 -4.53 27.55
N CYS A 328 8.88 -3.38 26.87
CA CYS A 328 9.65 -2.22 27.32
C CYS A 328 9.08 -1.63 28.63
N CYS A 329 7.79 -1.83 28.95
CA CYS A 329 7.18 -1.81 30.30
C CYS A 329 5.64 -2.01 30.23
N PRO A 330 5.02 -2.92 30.99
CA PRO A 330 3.57 -3.14 30.97
C PRO A 330 2.71 -2.07 31.70
N ALA A 331 3.31 -1.09 32.38
CA ALA A 331 2.63 -0.24 33.37
C ALA A 331 1.95 1.06 32.87
N ASN A 332 1.88 1.33 31.56
CA ASN A 332 1.48 2.65 31.02
C ASN A 332 0.03 2.71 30.52
N GLY A 333 -0.95 2.38 31.36
CA GLY A 333 -2.37 2.49 31.01
C GLY A 333 -2.88 1.43 30.01
N ASN A 334 -2.06 0.44 29.67
CA ASN A 334 -2.44 -0.67 28.80
C ASN A 334 -3.27 -1.71 29.58
N VAL A 335 -4.27 -2.30 28.91
CA VAL A 335 -5.13 -3.36 29.46
C VAL A 335 -4.74 -4.70 28.83
N TRP A 336 -4.45 -5.69 29.67
CA TRP A 336 -4.06 -7.04 29.24
C TRP A 336 -5.09 -8.08 29.66
N SER A 337 -5.49 -8.96 28.74
CA SER A 337 -6.34 -10.10 29.02
C SER A 337 -5.84 -11.35 28.29
N SER A 338 -5.74 -12.45 29.04
CA SER A 338 -5.60 -13.81 28.49
C SER A 338 -6.92 -14.53 28.72
N THR A 339 -7.54 -15.05 27.66
CA THR A 339 -8.63 -16.01 27.79
C THR A 339 -8.14 -17.44 27.72
#